data_AF-A0A3P8AMV2-F1
#
_entry.id   AF-A0A3P8AMV2-F1
#
_cell.length_a   1.000
_cell.length_b   1.000
_cell.length_c   1.000
_cell.angle_alpha   90.00
_cell.angle_beta   90.00
_cell.angle_gamma   90.00
#
_symmetry.space_group_name_H-M   'P 1'
#
loop_
_entity.id
_entity.type
_entity.pdbx_description
1 polymer ?
#
loop_
_entity_poly.entity_id
_entity_poly.type
_entity_poly.pdbx_seq_one_letter_code
_entity_poly.pdbx_strand_id
1 'polypeptide(L)'
;MLTFTEDKFILNGTKMGSAFGYAIEVVDLNNDGFDDLIVGAPFEHRADSDGHFGGIVYVYFSQGVERSRGESSKVFHTPITLKGPGFFSQFGLSISKLGNLDGDKSGYNDFAVGAPFADGGKGAVYVFLGQESKKEFRSTPAQIITASDLPNLHRNVSSFGFSLSGGSDLDGNGYPDLVVGAVTEGVVTILR
;
A
#
# COMPACT_ATOMS: atom_id res chain seq x y z
N MET A 1 31.55 5.75 -1.27
CA MET A 1 31.39 5.43 0.16
C MET A 1 29.90 5.20 0.37
N LEU A 2 29.46 3.99 0.77
CA LEU A 2 28.04 3.71 1.05
C LEU A 2 27.77 4.15 2.49
N THR A 3 26.94 5.18 2.67
CA THR A 3 26.76 5.83 3.96
C THR A 3 25.29 5.81 4.39
N PHE A 4 24.82 4.67 4.87
CA PHE A 4 23.45 4.51 5.39
C PHE A 4 23.19 5.22 6.74
N THR A 5 24.17 5.96 7.28
CA THR A 5 24.10 6.56 8.63
C THR A 5 24.43 8.05 8.67
N GLU A 6 24.70 8.67 7.52
CA GLU A 6 25.13 10.08 7.48
C GLU A 6 23.97 11.05 7.62
N ASP A 7 22.81 10.68 7.09
CA ASP A 7 21.56 11.43 7.23
C ASP A 7 20.51 10.56 7.92
N LYS A 8 19.82 11.16 8.91
CA LYS A 8 18.78 10.46 9.68
C LYS A 8 17.47 11.24 9.62
N PHE A 9 16.47 10.63 8.98
CA PHE A 9 15.09 11.06 9.05
C PHE A 9 14.29 10.01 9.82
N ILE A 10 13.49 10.43 10.81
CA ILE A 10 12.73 9.53 11.69
C ILE A 10 11.24 9.84 11.56
N LEU A 11 10.47 8.85 11.15
CA LEU A 11 9.01 8.87 11.23
C LEU A 11 8.56 8.04 12.43
N ASN A 12 7.77 8.65 13.30
CA ASN A 12 7.19 7.96 14.45
C ASN A 12 5.71 7.68 14.18
N GLY A 13 5.28 6.44 14.42
CA GLY A 13 3.86 6.10 14.50
C GLY A 13 3.17 6.85 15.64
N THR A 14 1.88 7.13 15.48
CA THR A 14 1.14 7.97 16.43
C THR A 14 0.39 7.19 17.52
N LYS A 15 0.31 5.86 17.39
CA LYS A 15 -0.47 4.98 18.27
C LYS A 15 0.39 3.82 18.76
N MET A 16 0.34 3.56 20.07
CA MET A 16 0.97 2.38 20.66
C MET A 16 0.28 1.11 20.14
N GLY A 17 1.06 0.09 19.81
CA GLY A 17 0.54 -1.20 19.34
C GLY A 17 0.02 -1.20 17.89
N SER A 18 0.13 -0.11 17.15
CA SER A 18 -0.37 -0.04 15.76
C SER A 18 0.42 -0.86 14.75
N ALA A 19 1.65 -1.25 15.13
CA ALA A 19 2.68 -1.77 14.24
C ALA A 19 2.91 -0.87 13.02
N PHE A 20 2.96 0.45 13.21
CA PHE A 20 3.44 1.38 12.19
C PHE A 20 4.82 0.95 11.68
N GLY A 21 4.94 0.75 10.37
CA GLY A 21 6.15 0.22 9.73
C GLY A 21 6.11 -1.28 9.48
N TYR A 22 4.96 -1.96 9.68
CA TYR A 22 4.82 -3.39 9.42
C TYR A 22 5.07 -3.73 7.95
N ALA A 23 4.49 -2.94 7.05
CA ALA A 23 4.74 -3.00 5.61
C ALA A 23 5.16 -1.60 5.14
N ILE A 24 6.12 -1.55 4.22
CA ILE A 24 6.69 -0.32 3.68
C ILE A 24 6.83 -0.49 2.18
N GLU A 25 6.49 0.55 1.42
CA GLU A 25 6.75 0.64 -0.01
C GLU A 25 7.24 2.05 -0.36
N VAL A 26 8.15 2.11 -1.34
CA VAL A 26 8.76 3.35 -1.84
C VAL A 26 8.45 3.45 -3.34
N VAL A 27 7.78 4.52 -3.73
CA VAL A 27 7.27 4.71 -5.09
C VAL A 27 6.99 6.19 -5.33
N ASP A 28 7.40 6.73 -6.47
CA ASP A 28 7.03 8.07 -6.94
C ASP A 28 5.58 8.07 -7.47
N LEU A 29 4.60 8.45 -6.64
CA LEU A 29 3.17 8.35 -6.99
C LEU A 29 2.69 9.48 -7.90
N ASN A 30 3.43 10.59 -7.95
CA ASN A 30 3.09 11.75 -8.77
C ASN A 30 4.06 11.98 -9.94
N ASN A 31 5.00 11.05 -10.17
CA ASN A 31 5.98 11.08 -11.24
C ASN A 31 6.79 12.40 -11.28
N ASP A 32 7.14 12.93 -10.11
CA ASP A 32 7.89 14.19 -9.98
C ASP A 32 9.42 13.98 -9.87
N GLY A 33 9.86 12.72 -9.89
CA GLY A 33 11.25 12.31 -9.77
C GLY A 33 11.71 12.09 -8.33
N PHE A 34 10.83 12.27 -7.33
CA PHE A 34 11.12 12.02 -5.93
C PHE A 34 10.21 10.94 -5.37
N ASP A 35 10.81 9.88 -4.83
CA ASP A 35 10.02 8.79 -4.25
C ASP A 35 9.17 9.24 -3.05
N ASP A 36 7.91 8.80 -3.06
CA ASP A 36 7.01 8.87 -1.92
C ASP A 36 7.14 7.62 -1.04
N LEU A 37 6.55 7.69 0.15
CA LEU A 37 6.61 6.60 1.12
C LEU A 37 5.21 6.16 1.54
N ILE A 38 4.99 4.86 1.52
CA ILE A 38 3.75 4.24 2.00
C ILE A 38 4.08 3.35 3.19
N VAL A 39 3.36 3.54 4.30
CA VAL A 39 3.60 2.81 5.55
C VAL A 39 2.32 2.19 6.09
N GLY A 40 2.34 0.89 6.29
CA GLY A 40 1.26 0.12 6.92
C GLY A 40 1.33 0.16 8.46
N ALA A 41 0.17 0.23 9.08
CA ALA A 41 -0.07 0.09 10.51
C ALA A 41 -1.31 -0.82 10.74
N PRO A 42 -1.19 -2.13 10.45
CA PRO A 42 -2.33 -3.06 10.35
C PRO A 42 -3.10 -3.25 11.66
N PHE A 43 -2.49 -2.94 12.82
CA PHE A 43 -3.12 -3.07 14.13
C PHE A 43 -3.57 -1.73 14.71
N GLU A 44 -3.53 -0.64 13.94
CA GLU A 44 -3.96 0.65 14.46
C GLU A 44 -5.47 0.67 14.76
N HIS A 45 -5.81 1.12 15.97
CA HIS A 45 -7.17 1.34 16.41
C HIS A 45 -7.82 2.48 15.63
N ARG A 46 -9.07 2.26 15.23
CA ARG A 46 -9.92 3.38 14.80
C ARG A 46 -10.57 3.97 16.03
N ALA A 47 -10.85 5.26 16.01
CA ALA A 47 -11.43 5.99 17.13
C ALA A 47 -12.91 5.64 17.32
N ASP A 48 -13.24 4.36 17.50
CA ASP A 48 -14.54 3.90 17.96
C ASP A 48 -14.52 3.61 19.47
N SER A 49 -15.71 3.57 20.07
CA SER A 49 -15.89 3.33 21.50
C SER A 49 -15.50 1.93 21.95
N ASP A 50 -15.47 0.99 21.00
CA ASP A 50 -15.36 -0.44 21.27
C ASP A 50 -13.92 -0.94 21.16
N GLY A 51 -12.99 -0.05 20.76
CA GLY A 51 -11.57 -0.36 20.68
C GLY A 51 -11.23 -1.30 19.53
N HIS A 52 -12.00 -1.28 18.44
CA HIS A 52 -11.68 -2.12 17.31
C HIS A 52 -10.47 -1.56 16.53
N PHE A 53 -9.59 -2.47 16.10
CA PHE A 53 -8.54 -2.17 15.12
C PHE A 53 -9.04 -2.56 13.74
N GLY A 54 -8.58 -1.85 12.71
CA GLY A 54 -8.97 -2.12 11.33
C GLY A 54 -7.86 -1.85 10.33
N GLY A 55 -6.66 -1.57 10.82
CA GLY A 55 -5.51 -1.20 10.02
C GLY A 55 -5.62 0.21 9.42
N ILE A 56 -4.47 0.85 9.28
CA ILE A 56 -4.32 2.15 8.63
C ILE A 56 -3.11 2.06 7.70
N VAL A 57 -3.20 2.73 6.55
CA VAL A 57 -2.04 3.01 5.70
C VAL A 57 -1.81 4.51 5.64
N TYR A 58 -0.56 4.91 5.80
CA TYR A 58 -0.11 6.28 5.69
C TYR A 58 0.60 6.47 4.35
N VAL A 59 0.16 7.46 3.57
CA VAL A 59 0.79 7.83 2.29
C VAL A 59 1.46 9.18 2.47
N TYR A 60 2.78 9.20 2.37
CA TYR A 60 3.64 10.35 2.56
C TYR A 60 4.17 10.81 1.21
N PHE A 61 3.59 11.86 0.67
CA PHE A 61 4.15 12.54 -0.50
C PHE A 61 5.44 13.27 -0.12
N SER A 62 6.49 13.10 -0.93
CA SER A 62 7.73 13.86 -0.88
C SER A 62 7.42 15.35 -1.05
N GLN A 63 8.35 16.21 -0.61
CA GLN A 63 8.24 17.64 -0.87
C GLN A 63 8.82 18.04 -2.24
N GLY A 64 9.38 17.08 -3.01
CA GLY A 64 9.94 17.35 -4.33
C GLY A 64 11.19 18.23 -4.33
N VAL A 65 11.99 18.17 -3.26
CA VAL A 65 13.19 19.01 -3.09
C VAL A 65 14.42 18.14 -2.84
N GLU A 66 15.46 18.37 -3.65
CA GLU A 66 16.79 17.79 -3.44
C GLU A 66 17.41 18.39 -2.17
N ARG A 67 17.93 17.53 -1.29
CA ARG A 67 18.39 17.94 0.05
C ARG A 67 19.90 17.83 0.17
N SER A 68 20.48 18.76 0.92
CA SER A 68 21.88 18.68 1.30
C SER A 68 22.07 17.76 2.51
N ARG A 69 23.26 17.17 2.61
CA ARG A 69 23.65 16.35 3.77
C ARG A 69 23.46 17.13 5.08
N GLY A 70 22.78 16.53 6.05
CA GLY A 70 22.43 17.11 7.34
C GLY A 70 21.05 17.80 7.40
N GLU A 71 20.36 18.00 6.26
CA GLU A 71 19.02 18.58 6.22
C GLU A 71 17.95 17.51 6.48
N SER A 72 17.69 17.22 7.76
CA SER A 72 16.67 16.22 8.17
C SER A 72 15.26 16.80 8.35
N SER A 73 15.09 18.12 8.28
CA SER A 73 13.79 18.73 8.59
C SER A 73 12.83 18.63 7.41
N LYS A 74 11.92 17.65 7.51
CA LYS A 74 10.72 17.44 6.69
C LYS A 74 10.99 16.91 5.27
N VAL A 75 11.22 15.60 5.18
CA VAL A 75 11.32 14.88 3.89
C VAL A 75 9.98 14.84 3.17
N PHE A 76 8.91 14.64 3.92
CA PHE A 76 7.55 14.44 3.41
C PHE A 76 6.58 15.53 3.88
N HIS A 77 5.47 15.67 3.18
CA HIS A 77 4.28 16.36 3.67
C HIS A 77 3.61 15.57 4.81
N THR A 78 2.66 16.22 5.53
CA THR A 78 1.77 15.49 6.44
C THR A 78 1.06 14.37 5.67
N PRO A 79 1.04 13.13 6.17
CA PRO A 79 0.53 11.99 5.41
C PRO A 79 -0.96 12.09 5.15
N ILE A 80 -1.39 11.49 4.05
CA ILE A 80 -2.78 11.05 3.85
C ILE A 80 -2.97 9.75 4.62
N THR A 81 -4.13 9.59 5.26
CA THR A 81 -4.45 8.39 6.03
C THR A 81 -5.55 7.61 5.32
N LEU A 82 -5.21 6.41 4.84
CA LEU A 82 -6.15 5.48 4.23
C LEU A 82 -6.73 4.57 5.29
N LYS A 83 -8.06 4.59 5.38
CA LYS A 83 -8.83 3.81 6.35
C LYS A 83 -9.58 2.71 5.60
N GLY A 84 -8.94 1.55 5.39
CA GLY A 84 -9.52 0.40 4.68
C GLY A 84 -10.44 -0.51 5.49
N PRO A 85 -11.09 -1.49 4.86
CA PRO A 85 -12.54 -1.61 4.73
C PRO A 85 -13.38 -1.76 6.02
N GLY A 86 -12.78 -2.06 7.16
CA GLY A 86 -13.54 -2.31 8.38
C GLY A 86 -12.69 -2.86 9.51
N PHE A 87 -13.37 -3.19 10.60
CA PHE A 87 -12.75 -3.78 11.78
C PHE A 87 -12.10 -5.13 11.46
N PHE A 88 -11.02 -5.42 12.16
CA PHE A 88 -10.22 -6.64 12.11
C PHE A 88 -9.62 -6.98 10.75
N SER A 89 -9.77 -6.11 9.73
CA SER A 89 -9.32 -6.38 8.37
C SER A 89 -7.79 -6.43 8.21
N GLN A 90 -7.06 -5.84 9.16
CA GLN A 90 -5.61 -5.65 9.12
C GLN A 90 -5.14 -4.99 7.82
N PHE A 91 -5.90 -4.00 7.36
CA PHE A 91 -5.54 -3.21 6.18
C PHE A 91 -4.15 -2.57 6.35
N GLY A 92 -3.27 -2.77 5.36
CA GLY A 92 -1.88 -2.36 5.44
C GLY A 92 -0.93 -3.43 5.96
N LEU A 93 -1.36 -4.69 6.03
CA LEU A 93 -0.49 -5.81 6.37
C LEU A 93 0.54 -6.10 5.26
N SER A 94 0.14 -5.93 4.01
CA SER A 94 1.04 -6.00 2.85
C SER A 94 0.79 -4.82 1.92
N ILE A 95 1.84 -4.34 1.28
CA ILE A 95 1.81 -3.23 0.33
C ILE A 95 2.75 -3.61 -0.82
N SER A 96 2.36 -3.27 -2.05
CA SER A 96 3.24 -3.43 -3.20
C SER A 96 3.02 -2.28 -4.16
N LYS A 97 4.11 -1.73 -4.70
CA LYS A 97 4.05 -0.89 -5.89
C LYS A 97 3.53 -1.70 -7.08
N LEU A 98 2.83 -1.02 -7.97
CA LEU A 98 2.32 -1.57 -9.22
C LEU A 98 2.96 -0.89 -10.42
N GLY A 99 3.48 0.33 -10.30
CA GLY A 99 3.83 1.13 -11.49
C GLY A 99 2.57 1.74 -12.12
N ASN A 100 2.64 2.28 -13.33
CA ASN A 100 1.47 2.82 -14.03
C ASN A 100 0.55 1.69 -14.53
N LEU A 101 -0.40 1.27 -13.69
CA LEU A 101 -1.29 0.15 -13.94
C LEU A 101 -2.46 0.55 -14.85
N ASP A 102 -3.01 1.75 -14.68
CA ASP A 102 -4.14 2.23 -15.48
C ASP A 102 -3.73 2.79 -16.85
N GLY A 103 -2.42 2.89 -17.12
CA GLY A 103 -1.86 3.35 -18.38
C GLY A 103 -2.12 4.84 -18.63
N ASP A 104 -2.23 5.62 -17.57
CA ASP A 104 -2.44 7.05 -17.69
C ASP A 104 -1.25 7.71 -18.42
N LYS A 105 -1.52 8.81 -19.13
CA LYS A 105 -0.51 9.47 -19.97
C LYS A 105 0.54 10.24 -19.18
N SER A 106 0.22 10.63 -17.95
CA SER A 106 1.16 11.31 -17.07
C SER A 106 2.13 10.32 -16.42
N GLY A 107 1.81 9.01 -16.45
CA GLY A 107 2.71 7.96 -16.00
C GLY A 107 2.80 7.84 -14.49
N TYR A 108 1.73 8.15 -13.79
CA TYR A 108 1.69 8.08 -12.33
C TYR A 108 1.79 6.62 -11.89
N ASN A 109 2.55 6.37 -10.83
CA ASN A 109 2.69 5.02 -10.31
C ASN A 109 1.60 4.71 -9.29
N ASP A 110 1.11 3.48 -9.34
CA ASP A 110 0.02 2.98 -8.51
C ASP A 110 0.54 1.98 -7.47
N PHE A 111 -0.32 1.64 -6.51
CA PHE A 111 0.01 0.65 -5.49
C PHE A 111 -1.20 -0.17 -5.04
N ALA A 112 -0.90 -1.35 -4.50
CA ALA A 112 -1.87 -2.25 -3.89
C ALA A 112 -1.65 -2.36 -2.38
N VAL A 113 -2.74 -2.49 -1.64
CA VAL A 113 -2.74 -2.75 -0.19
C VAL A 113 -3.55 -4.00 0.11
N GLY A 114 -2.98 -4.91 0.89
CA GLY A 114 -3.66 -6.10 1.39
C GLY A 114 -4.41 -5.85 2.68
N ALA A 115 -5.59 -6.46 2.79
CA ALA A 115 -6.33 -6.63 4.04
C ALA A 115 -6.79 -8.09 4.13
N PRO A 116 -5.90 -9.02 4.51
CA PRO A 116 -6.18 -10.45 4.45
C PRO A 116 -7.35 -10.91 5.32
N PHE A 117 -7.76 -10.09 6.30
CA PHE A 117 -8.85 -10.44 7.21
C PHE A 117 -10.14 -9.65 6.95
N ALA A 118 -10.20 -8.91 5.84
CA ALA A 118 -11.44 -8.28 5.37
C ALA A 118 -12.53 -9.31 5.05
N ASP A 119 -13.79 -8.85 5.03
CA ASP A 119 -14.99 -9.65 4.71
C ASP A 119 -15.04 -11.00 5.46
N GLY A 120 -14.89 -10.94 6.79
CA GLY A 120 -14.95 -12.14 7.64
C GLY A 120 -13.78 -13.10 7.46
N GLY A 121 -12.60 -12.61 7.09
CA GLY A 121 -11.40 -13.45 6.92
C GLY A 121 -11.16 -13.97 5.51
N LYS A 122 -12.04 -13.67 4.55
CA LYS A 122 -11.81 -13.99 3.13
C LYS A 122 -10.61 -13.22 2.58
N GLY A 123 -10.50 -11.96 2.98
CA GLY A 123 -9.44 -11.06 2.57
C GLY A 123 -9.71 -10.37 1.23
N ALA A 124 -9.03 -9.26 1.02
CA ALA A 124 -9.14 -8.45 -0.18
C ALA A 124 -7.84 -7.67 -0.45
N VAL A 125 -7.68 -7.25 -1.71
CA VAL A 125 -6.64 -6.34 -2.17
C VAL A 125 -7.28 -5.05 -2.66
N TYR A 126 -6.70 -3.92 -2.30
CA TYR A 126 -7.19 -2.57 -2.59
C TYR A 126 -6.18 -1.86 -3.48
N VAL A 127 -6.58 -1.46 -4.68
CA VAL A 127 -5.73 -0.74 -5.62
C VAL A 127 -5.98 0.75 -5.50
N PHE A 128 -4.91 1.53 -5.38
CA PHE A 128 -4.94 2.98 -5.32
C PHE A 128 -4.09 3.54 -6.45
N LEU A 129 -4.63 4.54 -7.14
CA LEU A 129 -3.96 5.17 -8.26
C LEU A 129 -3.13 6.36 -7.81
N GLY A 130 -1.97 6.54 -8.43
CA GLY A 130 -1.17 7.75 -8.34
C GLY A 130 -1.94 8.95 -8.89
N GLN A 131 -1.54 10.16 -8.51
CA GLN A 131 -2.16 11.41 -8.93
C GLN A 131 -1.12 12.52 -8.94
N GLU A 132 -1.37 13.60 -9.71
CA GLU A 132 -0.47 14.75 -9.86
C GLU A 132 0.01 15.34 -8.53
N SER A 133 -0.85 15.32 -7.51
CA SER A 133 -0.52 15.88 -6.22
C SER A 133 -1.25 15.20 -5.06
N LYS A 134 -0.71 15.40 -3.84
CA LYS A 134 -1.38 15.05 -2.58
C LYS A 134 -2.83 15.57 -2.52
N LYS A 135 -3.12 16.74 -3.11
CA LYS A 135 -4.46 17.35 -3.06
C LYS A 135 -5.46 16.59 -3.92
N GLU A 136 -4.99 16.00 -5.01
CA GLU A 136 -5.82 15.27 -5.99
C GLU A 136 -5.89 13.78 -5.71
N PHE A 137 -4.95 13.27 -4.91
CA PHE A 137 -4.95 11.88 -4.45
C PHE A 137 -6.28 11.45 -3.85
N ARG A 138 -6.86 10.37 -4.39
CA ARG A 138 -8.16 9.84 -3.96
C ARG A 138 -7.94 8.77 -2.89
N SER A 139 -8.48 9.00 -1.69
CA SER A 139 -8.40 8.02 -0.60
C SER A 139 -9.34 6.81 -0.76
N THR A 140 -10.17 6.79 -1.80
CA THR A 140 -11.01 5.66 -2.17
C THR A 140 -10.26 4.77 -3.16
N PRO A 141 -10.24 3.44 -2.95
CA PRO A 141 -9.59 2.52 -3.89
C PRO A 141 -10.27 2.60 -5.27
N ALA A 142 -9.48 2.52 -6.33
CA ALA A 142 -9.97 2.43 -7.71
C ALA A 142 -10.53 1.03 -8.01
N GLN A 143 -9.96 0.00 -7.40
CA GLN A 143 -10.42 -1.37 -7.50
C GLN A 143 -10.27 -2.10 -6.16
N ILE A 144 -11.21 -3.00 -5.88
CA ILE A 144 -11.13 -3.95 -4.77
C ILE A 144 -11.22 -5.33 -5.40
N ILE A 145 -10.24 -6.18 -5.08
CA ILE A 145 -10.11 -7.52 -5.65
C ILE A 145 -10.24 -8.53 -4.51
N THR A 146 -11.20 -9.43 -4.65
CA THR A 146 -11.43 -10.58 -3.77
C THR A 146 -11.14 -11.87 -4.50
N ALA A 147 -10.89 -12.95 -3.75
CA ALA A 147 -10.71 -14.25 -4.36
C ALA A 147 -11.95 -14.74 -5.15
N SER A 148 -13.15 -14.30 -4.77
CA SER A 148 -14.40 -14.62 -5.48
C SER A 148 -14.53 -13.96 -6.86
N ASP A 149 -13.75 -12.92 -7.14
CA ASP A 149 -13.74 -12.25 -8.44
C ASP A 149 -12.95 -13.06 -9.49
N LEU A 150 -12.21 -14.09 -9.07
CA LEU A 150 -11.26 -14.82 -9.90
C LEU A 150 -11.95 -15.97 -10.66
N PRO A 151 -11.96 -15.95 -12.00
CA PRO A 151 -12.79 -16.87 -12.80
C PRO A 151 -12.37 -18.34 -12.69
N ASN A 152 -11.08 -18.60 -12.43
CA ASN A 152 -10.51 -19.95 -12.36
C ASN A 152 -10.34 -20.47 -10.92
N LEU A 153 -10.84 -19.74 -9.92
CA LEU A 153 -10.71 -20.11 -8.52
C LEU A 153 -12.06 -20.62 -7.99
N HIS A 154 -12.31 -21.92 -8.18
CA HIS A 154 -13.58 -22.55 -7.80
C HIS A 154 -13.64 -23.04 -6.35
N ARG A 155 -12.94 -22.36 -5.43
CA ARG A 155 -12.95 -22.71 -4.01
C ARG A 155 -13.01 -21.46 -3.14
N ASN A 156 -13.53 -21.61 -1.93
CA ASN A 156 -13.45 -20.57 -0.93
C ASN A 156 -12.00 -20.33 -0.57
N VAL A 157 -11.59 -19.06 -0.56
CA VAL A 157 -10.24 -18.68 -0.15
C VAL A 157 -10.33 -17.66 0.98
N SER A 158 -9.55 -17.93 2.01
CA SER A 158 -9.34 -17.04 3.16
C SER A 158 -7.94 -16.47 3.13
N SER A 159 -7.71 -15.37 3.85
CA SER A 159 -6.44 -14.63 3.90
C SER A 159 -5.96 -14.08 2.55
N PHE A 160 -6.85 -13.87 1.58
CA PHE A 160 -6.47 -13.30 0.28
C PHE A 160 -5.90 -11.88 0.44
N GLY A 161 -4.72 -11.63 -0.14
CA GLY A 161 -4.01 -10.36 0.07
C GLY A 161 -3.11 -10.37 1.30
N PHE A 162 -2.68 -11.54 1.78
CA PHE A 162 -1.73 -11.64 2.91
C PHE A 162 -0.31 -11.22 2.51
N SER A 163 0.06 -11.49 1.25
CA SER A 163 1.33 -11.06 0.67
C SER A 163 1.07 -10.60 -0.76
N LEU A 164 1.84 -9.61 -1.19
CA LEU A 164 1.72 -8.98 -2.50
C LEU A 164 3.11 -8.86 -3.12
N SER A 165 3.18 -9.00 -4.44
CA SER A 165 4.35 -8.64 -5.24
C SER A 165 3.87 -8.21 -6.61
N GLY A 166 4.16 -6.97 -6.99
CA GLY A 166 3.79 -6.39 -8.28
C GLY A 166 4.90 -5.54 -8.86
N GLY A 167 4.55 -4.76 -9.89
CA GLY A 167 5.50 -3.87 -10.57
C GLY A 167 6.39 -4.56 -11.59
N SER A 168 6.00 -5.75 -12.06
CA SER A 168 6.67 -6.48 -13.13
C SER A 168 5.65 -6.97 -14.14
N ASP A 169 5.96 -6.81 -15.42
CA ASP A 169 5.17 -7.36 -16.54
C ASP A 169 5.64 -8.80 -16.82
N LEU A 170 4.81 -9.78 -16.50
CA LEU A 170 5.12 -11.21 -16.61
C LEU A 170 4.72 -11.80 -17.96
N ASP A 171 3.86 -11.12 -18.73
CA ASP A 171 3.37 -11.62 -20.03
C ASP A 171 3.76 -10.78 -21.24
N GLY A 172 4.46 -9.66 -21.01
CA GLY A 172 5.03 -8.80 -22.04
C GLY A 172 4.00 -7.86 -22.70
N ASN A 173 2.86 -7.60 -22.05
CA ASN A 173 1.81 -6.74 -22.59
C ASN A 173 2.06 -5.24 -22.37
N GLY A 174 3.09 -4.88 -21.61
CA GLY A 174 3.46 -3.51 -21.27
C GLY A 174 2.81 -2.95 -20.00
N TYR A 175 1.95 -3.71 -19.34
CA TYR A 175 1.32 -3.38 -18.07
C TYR A 175 1.86 -4.26 -16.93
N PRO A 176 2.03 -3.70 -15.73
CA PRO A 176 2.54 -4.47 -14.60
C PRO A 176 1.49 -5.44 -14.04
N ASP A 177 1.91 -6.65 -13.71
CA ASP A 177 1.08 -7.67 -13.08
C ASP A 177 1.16 -7.61 -11.55
N LEU A 178 0.22 -8.27 -10.87
CA LEU A 178 0.17 -8.41 -9.43
C LEU A 178 0.04 -9.88 -9.00
N VAL A 179 0.96 -10.33 -8.16
CA VAL A 179 0.92 -11.63 -7.49
C VAL A 179 0.35 -11.47 -6.09
N VAL A 180 -0.64 -12.30 -5.74
CA VAL A 180 -1.36 -12.26 -4.46
C VAL A 180 -1.31 -13.61 -3.76
N GLY A 181 -0.80 -13.63 -2.53
CA GLY A 181 -0.80 -14.81 -1.67
C GLY A 181 -2.02 -14.87 -0.75
N ALA A 182 -2.54 -16.09 -0.57
CA ALA A 182 -3.53 -16.44 0.44
C ALA A 182 -2.97 -17.59 1.30
N VAL A 183 -2.33 -17.22 2.40
CA VAL A 183 -1.42 -18.09 3.16
C VAL A 183 -2.14 -19.26 3.84
N THR A 184 -3.37 -19.08 4.32
CA THR A 184 -4.12 -20.13 5.02
C THR A 184 -4.56 -21.26 4.10
N GLU A 185 -4.70 -20.95 2.81
CA GLU A 185 -5.17 -21.88 1.80
C GLU A 185 -4.03 -22.46 0.94
N GLY A 186 -2.83 -21.90 1.04
CA GLY A 186 -1.72 -22.23 0.15
C GLY A 186 -1.98 -21.85 -1.32
N VAL A 187 -2.67 -20.72 -1.56
CA VAL A 187 -2.89 -20.18 -2.92
C VAL A 187 -1.92 -19.05 -3.19
N VAL A 188 -1.41 -19.04 -4.43
CA VAL A 188 -0.83 -17.85 -5.05
C VAL A 188 -1.59 -17.60 -6.34
N THR A 189 -2.10 -16.38 -6.52
CA THR A 189 -2.80 -15.95 -7.72
C THR A 189 -1.96 -14.91 -8.45
N ILE A 190 -1.92 -14.97 -9.79
CA ILE A 190 -1.36 -13.92 -10.64
C ILE A 190 -2.54 -13.18 -11.29
N LEU A 191 -2.56 -11.87 -11.14
CA LEU A 191 -3.55 -10.93 -11.67
C LEU A 191 -2.89 -10.09 -12.76
N ARG A 192 -3.62 -9.92 -13.86
CA ARG A 192 -3.20 -9.25 -15.09
C ARG A 192 -4.40 -8.50 -15.65
#